data_AF-A0A2U2DP15-F1
#
_entry.id   AF-A0A2U2DP15-F1
#
_cell.length_a   1.000
_cell.length_b   1.000
_cell.length_c   1.000
_cell.angle_alpha   90.00
_cell.angle_beta   90.00
_cell.angle_gamma   90.00
#
_symmetry.space_group_name_H-M   'P 1'
#
loop_
_entity.id
_entity.type
_entity.pdbx_description
1 polymer ?
#
loop_
_entity_poly.entity_id
_entity_poly.type
_entity_poly.pdbx_seq_one_letter_code
_entity_poly.pdbx_strand_id
1 'polypeptide(L)'
;MHNYLDFEKPISDLEGKIHELKKLATEDESIDTSDEIGRLEVRVREATVEIYSKLNPWQKTQVARHPQRPHFIDYATALFDEFTPLAGDRKFSEDAAIQAGLARFNGQPVAVIGQEKGNDTKSRIKHNFGSARPEGYRKAIRVMEMADRFGLPIITLIDTAGAYPGVGAEERGQAEAIARSTEMCLNVKVPIISVVVGEGGSGGAIAVATGNRVYMLEHSIYSVISPEGAASILWRDSTRAREAATAMKITAEDLKGLGIIDGIIPEPIGGAHRDPETVIAATGEMIDIALGELSSRSGEQLRDERRQKFLNIGRNL
;
A
#
# COMPACT_ATOMS: atom_id res chain seq x y z
N MET A 1 -0.48 0.72 22.86
CA MET A 1 -1.11 -0.62 23.02
C MET A 1 -0.95 -1.30 21.68
N HIS A 2 -0.21 -2.41 21.63
CA HIS A 2 -0.02 -3.15 20.37
C HIS A 2 -1.36 -3.78 20.00
N ASN A 3 -1.84 -3.52 18.78
CA ASN A 3 -2.95 -4.29 18.23
C ASN A 3 -2.38 -5.60 17.72
N TYR A 4 -2.88 -6.72 18.21
CA TYR A 4 -2.48 -8.05 17.76
C TYR A 4 -3.54 -8.61 16.83
N LEU A 5 -3.09 -9.25 15.75
CA LEU A 5 -3.94 -10.07 14.90
C LEU A 5 -4.20 -11.43 15.55
N ASP A 6 -5.30 -12.09 15.20
CA ASP A 6 -5.71 -13.35 15.86
C ASP A 6 -4.62 -14.42 15.84
N PHE A 7 -3.86 -14.51 14.75
CA PHE A 7 -2.78 -15.48 14.59
C PHE A 7 -1.50 -15.11 15.37
N GLU A 8 -1.40 -13.89 15.92
CA GLU A 8 -0.31 -13.42 16.77
C GLU A 8 -0.56 -13.69 18.25
N LYS A 9 -1.65 -14.36 18.63
CA LYS A 9 -1.95 -14.71 20.02
C LYS A 9 -0.75 -15.33 20.78
N PRO A 10 0.02 -16.27 20.20
CA PRO A 10 1.22 -16.81 20.88
C PRO A 10 2.27 -15.74 21.20
N ILE A 11 2.40 -14.72 20.34
CA ILE A 11 3.32 -13.59 20.53
C ILE A 11 2.77 -12.69 21.66
N SER A 12 1.49 -12.34 21.58
CA SER A 12 0.79 -11.52 22.58
C SER A 12 0.87 -12.11 23.99
N ASP A 13 0.68 -13.42 24.13
CA ASP A 13 0.76 -14.12 25.41
C ASP A 13 2.18 -14.06 26.02
N LEU A 14 3.23 -14.12 25.18
CA LEU A 14 4.62 -14.00 25.62
C LEU A 14 4.97 -12.56 26.00
N GLU A 15 4.55 -11.58 25.22
CA GLU A 15 4.76 -10.16 25.51
C GLU A 15 3.99 -9.70 26.75
N GLY A 16 2.80 -10.27 27.00
CA GLY A 16 2.04 -10.09 28.25
C GLY A 16 2.83 -10.53 29.47
N LYS A 17 3.46 -11.71 29.42
CA LYS A 17 4.34 -12.20 30.50
C LYS A 17 5.56 -11.31 30.72
N ILE A 18 6.19 -10.83 29.63
CA ILE A 18 7.30 -9.87 29.73
C ILE A 18 6.83 -8.60 30.44
N HIS A 19 5.64 -8.09 30.10
CA HIS A 19 5.08 -6.90 30.74
C HIS A 19 4.83 -7.10 32.24
N GLU A 20 4.28 -8.25 32.64
CA GLU A 20 4.10 -8.60 34.06
C GLU A 20 5.42 -8.69 34.82
N LEU A 21 6.45 -9.33 34.23
CA LEU A 21 7.77 -9.44 34.85
C LEU A 21 8.48 -8.09 34.98
N LYS A 22 8.36 -7.22 33.95
CA LYS A 22 8.88 -5.84 33.99
C LYS A 22 8.18 -5.03 35.08
N LYS A 23 6.87 -5.22 35.25
CA LYS A 23 6.09 -4.56 36.30
C LYS A 23 6.52 -5.04 37.70
N LEU A 24 6.66 -6.35 37.91
CA LEU A 24 7.11 -6.92 39.19
C LEU A 24 8.49 -6.41 39.61
N ALA A 25 9.45 -6.35 38.67
CA ALA A 25 10.78 -5.82 38.93
C ALA A 25 10.77 -4.31 39.26
N THR A 26 9.76 -3.58 38.80
CA THR A 26 9.58 -2.16 39.16
C THR A 26 8.93 -1.97 40.54
N GLU A 27 8.09 -2.93 40.96
CA GLU A 27 7.39 -2.91 42.25
C GLU A 27 8.25 -3.45 43.41
N ASP A 28 9.16 -4.38 43.13
CA ASP A 28 10.09 -4.97 44.10
C ASP A 28 11.49 -5.16 43.49
N GLU A 29 12.41 -4.24 43.80
CA GLU A 29 13.80 -4.26 43.31
C GLU A 29 14.62 -5.48 43.82
N SER A 30 14.10 -6.25 44.78
CA SER A 30 14.76 -7.47 45.26
C SER A 30 14.52 -8.68 44.35
N ILE A 31 13.59 -8.59 43.41
CA ILE A 31 13.25 -9.65 42.46
C ILE A 31 13.98 -9.41 41.13
N ASP A 32 15.04 -10.17 40.87
CA ASP A 32 15.72 -10.14 39.57
C ASP A 32 14.96 -11.00 38.55
N THR A 33 14.32 -10.34 37.59
CA THR A 33 13.62 -10.98 36.47
C THR A 33 14.39 -10.85 35.14
N SER A 34 15.60 -10.28 35.14
CA SER A 34 16.32 -9.87 33.93
C SER A 34 16.61 -11.05 33.00
N ASP A 35 17.06 -12.17 33.56
CA ASP A 35 17.37 -13.39 32.79
C ASP A 35 16.11 -14.00 32.14
N GLU A 36 14.99 -14.01 32.87
CA GLU A 36 13.73 -14.56 32.35
C GLU A 36 13.11 -13.65 31.29
N ILE A 37 13.19 -12.33 31.47
CA ILE A 37 12.82 -11.35 30.45
C ILE A 37 13.63 -11.58 29.18
N GLY A 38 14.95 -11.70 29.28
CA GLY A 38 15.82 -11.95 28.12
C GLY A 38 15.46 -13.23 27.38
N ARG A 39 15.17 -14.32 28.09
CA ARG A 39 14.71 -15.58 27.49
C ARG A 39 13.36 -15.43 26.78
N LEU A 40 12.42 -14.71 27.38
CA LEU A 40 11.11 -14.47 26.77
C LEU A 40 11.21 -13.57 25.54
N GLU A 41 12.07 -12.54 25.55
CA GLU A 41 12.31 -11.66 24.40
C GLU A 41 12.87 -12.45 23.20
N VAL A 42 13.79 -13.38 23.44
CA VAL A 42 14.28 -14.31 22.39
C VAL A 42 13.12 -15.16 21.85
N ARG A 43 12.30 -15.75 22.72
CA ARG A 43 11.15 -16.58 22.31
C ARG A 43 10.10 -15.79 21.54
N VAL A 44 9.84 -14.53 21.89
CA VAL A 44 8.97 -13.62 21.14
C VAL A 44 9.50 -13.42 19.73
N ARG A 45 10.80 -13.14 19.60
CA ARG A 45 11.43 -12.95 18.29
C ARG A 45 11.36 -14.21 17.43
N GLU A 46 11.70 -15.37 17.98
CA GLU A 46 11.63 -16.66 17.28
C GLU A 46 10.20 -16.99 16.83
N ALA A 47 9.22 -16.83 17.73
CA ALA A 47 7.82 -17.05 17.41
C ALA A 47 7.32 -16.10 16.32
N THR A 48 7.74 -14.83 16.36
CA THR A 48 7.38 -13.83 15.34
C THR A 48 7.95 -14.22 13.98
N VAL A 49 9.23 -14.60 13.90
CA VAL A 49 9.86 -15.07 12.66
C VAL A 49 9.16 -16.32 12.13
N GLU A 50 8.87 -17.29 12.98
CA GLU A 50 8.21 -18.52 12.56
C GLU A 50 6.80 -18.26 12.01
N ILE A 51 6.00 -17.45 12.71
CA ILE A 51 4.63 -17.13 12.29
C ILE A 51 4.65 -16.35 10.97
N TYR A 52 5.47 -15.30 10.88
CA TYR A 52 5.47 -14.42 9.71
C TYR A 52 6.08 -15.06 8.45
N SER A 53 7.03 -16.00 8.60
CA SER A 53 7.58 -16.76 7.46
C SER A 53 6.58 -17.73 6.82
N LYS A 54 5.44 -18.01 7.47
CA LYS A 54 4.44 -19.00 7.05
C LYS A 54 3.04 -18.39 6.85
N LEU A 55 2.92 -17.06 6.72
CA LEU A 55 1.62 -16.42 6.55
C LEU A 55 0.94 -16.91 5.28
N ASN A 56 -0.31 -17.35 5.42
CA ASN A 56 -1.16 -17.63 4.29
C ASN A 56 -1.75 -16.33 3.70
N PRO A 57 -2.34 -16.36 2.48
CA PRO A 57 -2.87 -15.17 1.81
C PRO A 57 -3.89 -14.37 2.63
N TRP A 58 -4.70 -15.05 3.45
CA TRP A 58 -5.65 -14.37 4.33
C TRP A 58 -4.97 -13.68 5.51
N GLN A 59 -3.96 -14.31 6.11
CA GLN A 59 -3.19 -13.66 7.17
C GLN A 59 -2.41 -12.45 6.63
N LYS A 60 -1.83 -12.54 5.42
CA LYS A 60 -1.26 -11.36 4.74
C LYS A 60 -2.31 -10.27 4.50
N THR A 61 -3.53 -10.64 4.09
CA THR A 61 -4.66 -9.68 3.99
C THR A 61 -4.94 -8.98 5.33
N GLN A 62 -4.89 -9.70 6.45
CA GLN A 62 -5.06 -9.11 7.78
C GLN A 62 -3.91 -8.15 8.13
N VAL A 63 -2.67 -8.47 7.75
CA VAL A 63 -1.51 -7.57 7.92
C VAL A 63 -1.61 -6.33 7.02
N ALA A 64 -2.06 -6.46 5.77
CA ALA A 64 -2.32 -5.34 4.85
C ALA A 64 -3.39 -4.37 5.39
N ARG A 65 -4.32 -4.89 6.19
CA ARG A 65 -5.42 -4.14 6.81
C ARG A 65 -5.12 -3.73 8.25
N HIS A 66 -3.90 -3.97 8.74
CA HIS A 66 -3.56 -3.70 10.12
C HIS A 66 -3.80 -2.22 10.46
N PRO A 67 -4.47 -1.89 11.58
CA PRO A 67 -4.83 -0.49 11.89
C PRO A 67 -3.64 0.46 12.07
N GLN A 68 -2.46 -0.08 12.35
CA GLN A 68 -1.20 0.68 12.51
C GLN A 68 -0.26 0.50 11.30
N ARG A 69 -0.74 -0.08 10.20
CA ARG A 69 0.06 -0.15 8.98
C ARG A 69 0.30 1.28 8.46
N PRO A 70 1.54 1.65 8.11
CA PRO A 70 1.82 3.00 7.61
C PRO A 70 0.97 3.32 6.37
N HIS A 71 0.37 4.50 6.35
CA HIS A 71 -0.44 5.01 5.24
C HIS A 71 0.32 6.08 4.45
N PHE A 72 -0.29 6.61 3.39
CA PHE A 72 0.34 7.58 2.48
C PHE A 72 1.09 8.69 3.22
N ILE A 73 0.48 9.30 4.25
CA ILE A 73 1.07 10.45 4.95
C ILE A 73 2.36 10.08 5.70
N ASP A 74 2.47 8.84 6.17
CA ASP A 74 3.66 8.34 6.88
C ASP A 74 4.83 8.22 5.90
N TYR A 75 4.62 7.59 4.73
CA TYR A 75 5.62 7.55 3.65
C TYR A 75 5.93 8.96 3.14
N ALA A 76 4.91 9.80 2.97
CA ALA A 76 5.10 11.12 2.38
C ALA A 76 5.95 12.02 3.26
N THR A 77 5.77 11.94 4.58
CA THR A 77 6.53 12.69 5.57
C THR A 77 7.98 12.23 5.65
N ALA A 78 8.23 10.94 5.50
CA ALA A 78 9.56 10.35 5.67
C ALA A 78 10.40 10.28 4.39
N LEU A 79 9.77 10.17 3.21
CA LEU A 79 10.47 10.01 1.93
C LEU A 79 10.62 11.30 1.12
N PHE A 80 9.79 12.32 1.37
CA PHE A 80 9.77 13.50 0.53
C PHE A 80 9.99 14.79 1.31
N ASP A 81 10.91 15.61 0.81
CA ASP A 81 11.08 16.98 1.27
C ASP A 81 10.13 17.91 0.52
N GLU A 82 9.79 19.04 1.14
CA GLU A 82 9.02 20.14 0.52
C GLU A 82 7.67 19.69 -0.11
N PHE A 83 7.05 18.64 0.45
CA PHE A 83 5.75 18.17 -0.06
C PHE A 83 4.71 19.28 0.00
N THR A 84 4.23 19.68 -1.18
CA THR A 84 3.25 20.75 -1.39
C THR A 84 1.96 20.13 -1.95
N PRO A 85 0.93 19.94 -1.11
CA PRO A 85 -0.35 19.38 -1.54
C PRO A 85 -1.05 20.27 -2.58
N LEU A 86 -1.61 19.65 -3.62
CA LEU A 86 -2.35 20.33 -4.69
C LEU A 86 -3.80 19.87 -4.74
N ALA A 87 -4.69 20.65 -4.13
CA ALA A 87 -6.11 20.34 -4.01
C ALA A 87 -6.94 20.61 -5.28
N GLY A 88 -8.06 19.89 -5.38
CA GLY A 88 -9.17 20.09 -6.32
C GLY A 88 -8.95 19.46 -7.69
N ASP A 89 -10.03 19.00 -8.32
CA ASP A 89 -10.03 18.50 -9.70
C ASP A 89 -10.34 19.58 -10.76
N ARG A 90 -10.67 20.81 -10.31
CA ARG A 90 -11.12 21.96 -11.13
C ARG A 90 -12.46 21.72 -11.86
N LYS A 91 -13.23 20.73 -11.45
CA LYS A 91 -14.52 20.37 -12.06
C LYS A 91 -15.65 20.25 -11.03
N PHE A 92 -15.38 19.62 -9.89
CA PHE A 92 -16.39 19.35 -8.87
C PHE A 92 -15.92 19.68 -7.46
N SER A 93 -14.90 19.01 -6.94
CA SER A 93 -14.47 19.20 -5.56
C SER A 93 -13.02 18.74 -5.31
N GLU A 94 -12.56 18.95 -4.07
CA GLU A 94 -11.40 18.25 -3.54
C GLU A 94 -11.83 16.93 -2.89
N ASP A 95 -11.15 15.84 -3.23
CA ASP A 95 -11.34 14.54 -2.60
C ASP A 95 -10.16 14.21 -1.69
N ALA A 96 -10.39 14.20 -0.38
CA ALA A 96 -9.36 13.93 0.59
C ALA A 96 -8.82 12.48 0.53
N ALA A 97 -9.54 11.53 -0.07
CA ALA A 97 -9.07 10.14 -0.18
C ALA A 97 -7.84 10.00 -1.09
N ILE A 98 -7.63 10.94 -2.02
CA ILE A 98 -6.40 11.02 -2.82
C ILE A 98 -5.56 12.18 -2.29
N GLN A 99 -4.33 11.92 -1.88
CA GLN A 99 -3.34 12.97 -1.66
C GLN A 99 -2.51 13.10 -2.93
N ALA A 100 -2.26 14.33 -3.37
CA ALA A 100 -1.49 14.58 -4.59
C ALA A 100 -0.78 15.92 -4.50
N GLY A 101 0.46 16.00 -4.97
CA GLY A 101 1.27 17.21 -4.84
C GLY A 101 2.62 17.12 -5.53
N LEU A 102 3.41 18.18 -5.37
CA LEU A 102 4.81 18.24 -5.76
C LEU A 102 5.69 18.04 -4.54
N ALA A 103 6.84 17.41 -4.70
CA ALA A 103 7.80 17.20 -3.62
C ALA A 103 9.22 17.08 -4.18
N ARG A 104 10.19 16.90 -3.30
CA ARG A 104 11.53 16.43 -3.64
C ARG A 104 11.76 15.04 -3.09
N PHE A 105 12.27 14.15 -3.93
CA PHE A 105 12.75 12.83 -3.55
C PHE A 105 14.26 12.79 -3.80
N ASN A 106 15.07 12.61 -2.76
CA ASN A 106 16.55 12.71 -2.84
C ASN A 106 17.03 13.99 -3.57
N GLY A 107 16.35 15.12 -3.33
CA GLY A 107 16.60 16.40 -3.98
C GLY A 107 16.01 16.54 -5.41
N GLN A 108 15.59 15.47 -6.06
CA GLN A 108 14.95 15.50 -7.38
C GLN A 108 13.48 15.93 -7.28
N PRO A 109 13.00 16.91 -8.09
CA PRO A 109 11.60 17.29 -8.09
C PRO A 109 10.73 16.17 -8.68
N VAL A 110 9.67 15.79 -7.97
CA VAL A 110 8.74 14.72 -8.34
C VAL A 110 7.28 15.14 -8.10
N ALA A 111 6.36 14.47 -8.79
CA ALA A 111 4.95 14.48 -8.44
C ALA A 111 4.61 13.23 -7.64
N VAL A 112 3.91 13.40 -6.52
CA VAL A 112 3.52 12.31 -5.62
C VAL A 112 2.01 12.23 -5.57
N ILE A 113 1.46 11.03 -5.73
CA ILE A 113 0.01 10.76 -5.69
C ILE A 113 -0.22 9.50 -4.84
N GLY A 114 -1.29 9.44 -4.05
CA GLY A 114 -1.66 8.18 -3.42
C GLY A 114 -2.95 8.24 -2.62
N GLN A 115 -3.42 7.07 -2.21
CA GLN A 115 -4.62 6.96 -1.38
C GLN A 115 -4.25 7.09 0.11
N GLU A 116 -4.95 7.96 0.82
CA GLU A 116 -4.80 8.15 2.27
C GLU A 116 -5.98 7.52 3.00
N LYS A 117 -5.72 6.59 3.93
CA LYS A 117 -6.78 5.91 4.69
C LYS A 117 -7.16 6.62 5.98
N GLY A 118 -6.21 7.24 6.67
CA GLY A 118 -6.34 7.78 8.01
C GLY A 118 -5.98 6.77 9.12
N ASN A 119 -5.29 7.27 10.14
CA ASN A 119 -4.77 6.50 11.28
C ASN A 119 -5.74 6.44 12.48
N ASP A 120 -6.77 7.28 12.51
CA ASP A 120 -7.79 7.31 13.56
C ASP A 120 -9.21 7.45 12.97
N THR A 121 -10.25 7.34 13.79
CA THR A 121 -11.65 7.43 13.32
C THR A 121 -11.94 8.73 12.58
N LYS A 122 -11.42 9.86 13.06
CA LYS A 122 -11.71 11.19 12.48
C LYS A 122 -11.06 11.35 11.11
N SER A 123 -9.79 10.99 11.00
CA SER A 123 -9.03 10.99 9.75
C SER A 123 -9.59 9.97 8.76
N ARG A 124 -9.98 8.76 9.21
CA ARG A 124 -10.63 7.77 8.34
C ARG A 124 -11.92 8.26 7.71
N ILE A 125 -12.77 8.91 8.49
CA ILE A 125 -14.00 9.53 7.95
C ILE A 125 -13.65 10.65 6.96
N LYS A 126 -12.69 11.53 7.31
CA LYS A 126 -12.25 12.62 6.43
C LYS A 126 -11.76 12.10 5.08
N HIS A 127 -10.93 11.06 5.10
CA HIS A 127 -10.30 10.50 3.91
C HIS A 127 -11.11 9.36 3.28
N ASN A 128 -12.36 9.16 3.72
CA ASN A 128 -13.25 8.12 3.23
C ASN A 128 -12.59 6.73 3.21
N PHE A 129 -11.78 6.42 4.22
CA PHE A 129 -11.03 5.18 4.34
C PHE A 129 -10.17 4.86 3.09
N GLY A 130 -9.65 5.89 2.41
CA GLY A 130 -8.86 5.74 1.17
C GLY A 130 -9.69 5.37 -0.06
N SER A 131 -11.02 5.36 0.04
CA SER A 131 -11.92 5.05 -1.07
C SER A 131 -12.25 6.31 -1.86
N ALA A 132 -11.55 6.52 -2.97
CA ALA A 132 -11.71 7.72 -3.76
C ALA A 132 -13.03 7.77 -4.53
N ARG A 133 -13.56 8.98 -4.67
CA ARG A 133 -14.66 9.37 -5.55
C ARG A 133 -14.11 9.81 -6.92
N PRO A 134 -14.96 10.05 -7.92
CA PRO A 134 -14.50 10.37 -9.28
C PRO A 134 -13.60 11.61 -9.33
N GLU A 135 -13.94 12.64 -8.57
CA GLU A 135 -13.14 13.85 -8.37
C GLU A 135 -11.70 13.58 -7.88
N GLY A 136 -11.47 12.53 -7.07
CA GLY A 136 -10.13 12.13 -6.62
C GLY A 136 -9.25 11.65 -7.78
N TYR A 137 -9.79 10.79 -8.66
CA TYR A 137 -9.09 10.34 -9.85
C TYR A 137 -8.88 11.46 -10.86
N ARG A 138 -9.84 12.38 -11.01
CA ARG A 138 -9.67 13.58 -11.86
C ARG A 138 -8.60 14.52 -11.34
N LYS A 139 -8.46 14.68 -10.02
CA LYS A 139 -7.33 15.37 -9.42
C LYS A 139 -6.00 14.66 -9.72
N ALA A 140 -5.96 13.33 -9.61
CA ALA A 140 -4.76 12.56 -9.95
C ALA A 140 -4.34 12.81 -11.41
N ILE A 141 -5.30 12.74 -12.36
CA ILE A 141 -5.06 13.09 -13.78
C ILE A 141 -4.46 14.49 -13.92
N ARG A 142 -5.04 15.50 -13.26
CA ARG A 142 -4.53 16.89 -13.32
C ARG A 142 -3.08 16.99 -12.85
N VAL A 143 -2.71 16.27 -11.79
CA VAL A 143 -1.33 16.26 -11.29
C VAL A 143 -0.40 15.49 -12.23
N MET A 144 -0.85 14.37 -12.81
CA MET A 144 -0.09 13.62 -13.81
C MET A 144 0.14 14.43 -15.10
N GLU A 145 -0.85 15.15 -15.60
CA GLU A 145 -0.72 16.05 -16.76
C GLU A 145 0.31 17.17 -16.50
N MET A 146 0.30 17.71 -15.28
CA MET A 146 1.26 18.73 -14.87
C MET A 146 2.67 18.15 -14.77
N ALA A 147 2.82 16.98 -14.16
CA ALA A 147 4.09 16.27 -14.06
C ALA A 147 4.67 15.98 -15.45
N ASP A 148 3.84 15.48 -16.37
CA ASP A 148 4.24 15.20 -17.75
C ASP A 148 4.71 16.46 -18.50
N ARG A 149 3.98 17.58 -18.33
CA ARG A 149 4.34 18.88 -18.93
C ARG A 149 5.69 19.41 -18.47
N PHE A 150 6.02 19.20 -17.20
CA PHE A 150 7.25 19.71 -16.59
C PHE A 150 8.37 18.66 -16.52
N GLY A 151 8.17 17.47 -17.08
CA GLY A 151 9.17 16.41 -17.07
C GLY A 151 9.46 15.83 -15.69
N LEU A 152 8.49 15.86 -14.77
CA LEU A 152 8.65 15.36 -13.41
C LEU A 152 8.31 13.87 -13.31
N PRO A 153 9.16 13.02 -12.73
CA PRO A 153 8.79 11.66 -12.37
C PRO A 153 7.54 11.64 -11.48
N ILE A 154 6.75 10.58 -11.61
CA ILE A 154 5.54 10.38 -10.82
C ILE A 154 5.75 9.17 -9.91
N ILE A 155 5.52 9.37 -8.62
CA ILE A 155 5.53 8.30 -7.62
C ILE A 155 4.12 8.13 -7.10
N THR A 156 3.63 6.90 -7.11
CA THR A 156 2.28 6.55 -6.66
C THR A 156 2.31 5.55 -5.51
N LEU A 157 1.59 5.85 -4.43
CA LEU A 157 1.49 4.98 -3.25
C LEU A 157 0.05 4.51 -3.09
N ILE A 158 -0.16 3.20 -3.22
CA ILE A 158 -1.49 2.60 -3.33
C ILE A 158 -1.89 1.94 -2.02
N ASP A 159 -2.98 2.43 -1.45
CA ASP A 159 -3.61 1.86 -0.25
C ASP A 159 -5.13 2.14 -0.21
N THR A 160 -5.91 1.27 -0.85
CA THR A 160 -7.36 1.39 -0.94
C THR A 160 -8.03 0.03 -0.98
N ALA A 161 -9.15 -0.12 -0.28
CA ALA A 161 -10.03 -1.27 -0.43
C ALA A 161 -10.80 -1.26 -1.77
N GLY A 162 -10.84 -0.10 -2.45
CA GLY A 162 -11.51 0.09 -3.72
C GLY A 162 -12.02 1.52 -3.90
N ALA A 163 -12.50 1.82 -5.10
CA ALA A 163 -13.18 3.08 -5.36
C ALA A 163 -14.50 3.14 -4.57
N TYR A 164 -14.92 4.33 -4.13
CA TYR A 164 -16.13 4.48 -3.33
C TYR A 164 -17.39 4.06 -4.11
N PRO A 165 -18.15 3.05 -3.65
CA PRO A 165 -19.31 2.52 -4.37
C PRO A 165 -20.61 3.22 -3.94
N GLY A 166 -20.70 4.53 -4.17
CA GLY A 166 -21.85 5.36 -3.74
C GLY A 166 -22.62 5.98 -4.90
N VAL A 167 -23.91 6.28 -4.68
CA VAL A 167 -24.80 6.88 -5.71
C VAL A 167 -24.19 8.13 -6.34
N GLY A 168 -23.69 9.07 -5.52
CA GLY A 168 -23.04 10.27 -6.05
C GLY A 168 -21.76 9.99 -6.84
N ALA A 169 -21.02 8.91 -6.52
CA ALA A 169 -19.86 8.51 -7.32
C ALA A 169 -20.29 8.00 -8.71
N GLU A 170 -21.36 7.22 -8.77
CA GLU A 170 -21.94 6.75 -10.03
C GLU A 170 -22.49 7.91 -10.88
N GLU A 171 -23.29 8.81 -10.30
CA GLU A 171 -23.82 10.01 -10.98
C GLU A 171 -22.72 10.90 -11.57
N ARG A 172 -21.56 10.93 -10.91
CA ARG A 172 -20.38 11.70 -11.34
C ARG A 172 -19.39 10.91 -12.18
N GLY A 173 -19.70 9.67 -12.57
CA GLY A 173 -18.90 8.88 -13.50
C GLY A 173 -17.66 8.23 -12.89
N GLN A 174 -17.81 7.41 -11.85
CA GLN A 174 -16.72 6.65 -11.22
C GLN A 174 -15.96 5.78 -12.23
N ALA A 175 -16.69 5.04 -13.07
CA ALA A 175 -16.09 4.21 -14.11
C ALA A 175 -15.28 5.04 -15.14
N GLU A 176 -15.82 6.19 -15.57
CA GLU A 176 -15.15 7.10 -16.50
C GLU A 176 -13.87 7.67 -15.88
N ALA A 177 -13.92 8.13 -14.64
CA ALA A 177 -12.78 8.72 -13.95
C ALA A 177 -11.64 7.71 -13.76
N ILE A 178 -11.96 6.46 -13.39
CA ILE A 178 -10.98 5.36 -13.30
C ILE A 178 -10.36 5.05 -14.67
N ALA A 179 -11.19 4.93 -15.71
CA ALA A 179 -10.73 4.64 -17.06
C ALA A 179 -9.81 5.75 -17.59
N ARG A 180 -10.17 7.01 -17.41
CA ARG A 180 -9.35 8.17 -17.81
C ARG A 180 -8.06 8.28 -16.99
N SER A 181 -8.09 7.94 -15.71
CA SER A 181 -6.87 7.96 -14.89
C SER A 181 -5.90 6.88 -15.34
N THR A 182 -6.40 5.68 -15.61
CA THR A 182 -5.62 4.57 -16.18
C THR A 182 -5.05 4.93 -17.56
N GLU A 183 -5.86 5.53 -18.43
CA GLU A 183 -5.43 6.04 -19.74
C GLU A 183 -4.33 7.10 -19.59
N MET A 184 -4.46 8.04 -18.65
CA MET A 184 -3.44 9.05 -18.37
C MET A 184 -2.13 8.41 -17.96
N CYS A 185 -2.19 7.45 -17.02
CA CYS A 185 -1.02 6.66 -16.62
C CYS A 185 -0.37 5.94 -17.80
N LEU A 186 -1.11 5.44 -18.78
CA LEU A 186 -0.56 4.79 -19.98
C LEU A 186 0.03 5.77 -21.01
N ASN A 187 -0.27 7.07 -20.90
CA ASN A 187 0.05 8.07 -21.92
C ASN A 187 1.19 9.02 -21.55
N VAL A 188 1.41 9.30 -20.25
CA VAL A 188 2.50 10.19 -19.84
C VAL A 188 3.87 9.66 -20.28
N LYS A 189 4.76 10.59 -20.59
CA LYS A 189 6.13 10.38 -21.08
C LYS A 189 7.18 10.50 -19.97
N VAL A 190 6.77 10.84 -18.75
CA VAL A 190 7.62 10.78 -17.55
C VAL A 190 7.58 9.40 -16.91
N PRO A 191 8.61 8.98 -16.16
CA PRO A 191 8.59 7.69 -15.47
C PRO A 191 7.52 7.68 -14.37
N ILE A 192 6.80 6.56 -14.25
CA ILE A 192 5.86 6.30 -13.15
C ILE A 192 6.37 5.09 -12.35
N ILE A 193 6.56 5.29 -11.05
CA ILE A 193 6.81 4.24 -10.08
C ILE A 193 5.57 4.07 -9.20
N SER A 194 5.05 2.86 -9.08
CA SER A 194 3.88 2.53 -8.28
C SER A 194 4.24 1.54 -7.18
N VAL A 195 3.82 1.81 -5.95
CA VAL A 195 4.05 0.92 -4.80
C VAL A 195 2.74 0.66 -4.08
N VAL A 196 2.30 -0.59 -4.01
CA VAL A 196 1.16 -1.00 -3.17
C VAL A 196 1.64 -1.16 -1.74
N VAL A 197 1.36 -0.16 -0.91
CA VAL A 197 1.80 -0.09 0.48
C VAL A 197 0.81 -0.74 1.44
N GLY A 198 -0.45 -0.95 1.06
CA GLY A 198 -1.45 -1.64 1.87
C GLY A 198 -2.39 -2.51 1.04
N GLU A 199 -3.58 -2.01 0.72
CA GLU A 199 -4.49 -2.72 -0.17
C GLU A 199 -4.47 -2.15 -1.60
N GLY A 200 -4.38 -3.02 -2.59
CA GLY A 200 -4.59 -2.75 -4.00
C GLY A 200 -6.00 -3.16 -4.42
N GLY A 201 -7.00 -2.38 -4.03
CA GLY A 201 -8.41 -2.69 -4.29
C GLY A 201 -8.86 -2.38 -5.72
N SER A 202 -8.93 -3.40 -6.58
CA SER A 202 -9.66 -3.42 -7.86
C SER A 202 -9.36 -2.20 -8.76
N GLY A 203 -10.39 -1.72 -9.47
CA GLY A 203 -10.34 -0.53 -10.31
C GLY A 203 -9.90 0.74 -9.56
N GLY A 204 -10.14 0.79 -8.25
CA GLY A 204 -9.77 1.96 -7.45
C GLY A 204 -8.26 2.10 -7.25
N ALA A 205 -7.54 0.99 -7.21
CA ALA A 205 -6.08 0.93 -7.18
C ALA A 205 -5.46 1.12 -8.57
N ILE A 206 -5.96 0.39 -9.59
CA ILE A 206 -5.36 0.40 -10.94
C ILE A 206 -5.34 1.80 -11.59
N ALA A 207 -6.32 2.64 -11.21
CA ALA A 207 -6.44 4.02 -11.66
C ALA A 207 -5.17 4.86 -11.43
N VAL A 208 -4.33 4.50 -10.45
CA VAL A 208 -3.05 5.17 -10.16
C VAL A 208 -1.87 4.20 -10.05
N ALA A 209 -2.08 2.89 -10.09
CA ALA A 209 -1.01 1.88 -10.02
C ALA A 209 -0.37 1.55 -11.39
N THR A 210 -0.86 2.16 -12.47
CA THR A 210 -0.44 1.82 -13.85
C THR A 210 0.92 2.45 -14.17
N GLY A 211 2.00 1.89 -13.62
CA GLY A 211 3.36 2.43 -13.70
C GLY A 211 4.33 1.69 -14.63
N ASN A 212 5.46 2.32 -14.95
CA ASN A 212 6.60 1.62 -15.58
C ASN A 212 7.08 0.49 -14.68
N ARG A 213 7.25 0.81 -13.40
CA ARG A 213 7.54 -0.17 -12.35
C ARG A 213 6.39 -0.20 -11.35
N VAL A 214 5.97 -1.41 -10.99
CA VAL A 214 4.94 -1.67 -9.98
C VAL A 214 5.55 -2.59 -8.93
N TYR A 215 5.61 -2.13 -7.70
CA TYR A 215 6.12 -2.85 -6.55
C TYR A 215 5.01 -3.11 -5.54
N MET A 216 5.19 -4.13 -4.72
CA MET A 216 4.32 -4.41 -3.58
C MET A 216 5.17 -4.60 -2.34
N LEU A 217 4.71 -4.11 -1.20
CA LEU A 217 5.25 -4.57 0.08
C LEU A 217 4.90 -6.05 0.28
N GLU A 218 5.76 -6.77 0.99
CA GLU A 218 5.67 -8.23 1.18
C GLU A 218 4.31 -8.74 1.69
N HIS A 219 3.64 -7.95 2.53
CA HIS A 219 2.34 -8.29 3.09
C HIS A 219 1.22 -7.38 2.58
N SER A 220 1.45 -6.58 1.54
CA SER A 220 0.37 -5.92 0.82
C SER A 220 -0.38 -6.91 -0.09
N ILE A 221 -1.59 -6.55 -0.48
CA ILE A 221 -2.42 -7.38 -1.38
C ILE A 221 -2.85 -6.57 -2.59
N TYR A 222 -3.10 -7.23 -3.72
CA TYR A 222 -3.67 -6.58 -4.91
C TYR A 222 -4.66 -7.56 -5.57
N SER A 223 -5.92 -7.15 -5.69
CA SER A 223 -6.99 -8.04 -6.15
C SER A 223 -8.03 -7.32 -7.01
N VAL A 224 -8.65 -8.05 -7.93
CA VAL A 224 -9.78 -7.58 -8.75
C VAL A 224 -11.07 -7.39 -7.94
N ILE A 225 -11.20 -8.08 -6.81
CA ILE A 225 -12.34 -8.01 -5.89
C ILE A 225 -11.86 -8.30 -4.46
N SER A 226 -12.55 -7.77 -3.44
CA SER A 226 -12.23 -8.16 -2.05
C SER A 226 -12.45 -9.67 -1.84
N PRO A 227 -11.65 -10.33 -0.98
CA PRO A 227 -11.87 -11.74 -0.64
C PRO A 227 -13.29 -12.03 -0.16
N GLU A 228 -13.87 -11.13 0.64
CA GLU A 228 -15.25 -11.22 1.11
C GLU A 228 -16.26 -11.11 -0.04
N GLY A 229 -16.01 -10.20 -0.98
CA GLY A 229 -16.83 -10.03 -2.18
C GLY A 229 -16.82 -11.29 -3.05
N ALA A 230 -15.64 -11.83 -3.34
CA ALA A 230 -15.50 -13.09 -4.08
C ALA A 230 -16.19 -14.25 -3.36
N ALA A 231 -16.03 -14.36 -2.04
CA ALA A 231 -16.63 -15.40 -1.23
C ALA A 231 -18.17 -15.38 -1.30
N SER A 232 -18.76 -14.19 -1.15
CA SER A 232 -20.22 -14.01 -1.24
C SER A 232 -20.80 -14.28 -2.63
N ILE A 233 -20.02 -14.15 -3.71
CA ILE A 233 -20.48 -14.44 -5.07
C ILE A 233 -20.31 -15.92 -5.42
N LEU A 234 -19.10 -16.44 -5.28
CA LEU A 234 -18.74 -17.78 -5.76
C LEU A 234 -19.28 -18.89 -4.85
N TRP A 235 -19.29 -18.65 -3.54
CA TRP A 235 -19.74 -19.62 -2.54
C TRP A 235 -21.04 -19.23 -1.83
N ARG A 236 -21.58 -18.03 -2.10
CA ARG A 236 -22.74 -17.48 -1.39
C ARG A 236 -22.55 -17.42 0.13
N ASP A 237 -21.30 -17.29 0.57
CA ASP A 237 -20.90 -17.32 1.97
C ASP A 237 -19.65 -16.46 2.17
N SER A 238 -19.81 -15.29 2.80
CA SER A 238 -18.71 -14.37 3.07
C SER A 238 -17.68 -14.90 4.08
N THR A 239 -18.03 -15.91 4.88
CA THR A 239 -17.11 -16.51 5.85
C THR A 239 -15.99 -17.30 5.17
N ARG A 240 -16.15 -17.63 3.88
CA ARG A 240 -15.15 -18.30 3.04
C ARG A 240 -14.13 -17.35 2.42
N ALA A 241 -13.98 -16.13 2.96
CA ALA A 241 -13.00 -15.14 2.51
C ALA A 241 -11.56 -15.69 2.48
N ARG A 242 -11.20 -16.56 3.43
CA ARG A 242 -9.87 -17.21 3.46
C ARG A 242 -9.63 -18.09 2.23
N GLU A 243 -10.63 -18.87 1.82
CA GLU A 243 -10.54 -19.72 0.63
C GLU A 243 -10.50 -18.87 -0.64
N ALA A 244 -11.31 -17.81 -0.69
CA ALA A 244 -11.33 -16.88 -1.81
C ALA A 244 -9.98 -16.15 -1.99
N ALA A 245 -9.38 -15.65 -0.91
CA ALA A 245 -8.06 -14.99 -0.94
C ALA A 245 -6.98 -15.93 -1.51
N THR A 246 -7.02 -17.21 -1.12
CA THR A 246 -6.08 -18.22 -1.61
C THR A 246 -6.30 -18.54 -3.08
N ALA A 247 -7.56 -18.75 -3.48
CA ALA A 247 -7.91 -19.09 -4.86
C ALA A 247 -7.57 -17.98 -5.86
N MET A 248 -7.72 -16.71 -5.45
CA MET A 248 -7.47 -15.55 -6.29
C MET A 248 -5.99 -15.16 -6.44
N LYS A 249 -5.08 -15.74 -5.65
CA LYS A 249 -3.63 -15.47 -5.73
C LYS A 249 -3.28 -13.97 -5.60
N ILE A 250 -3.69 -13.37 -4.49
CA ILE A 250 -3.66 -11.90 -4.28
C ILE A 250 -2.38 -11.35 -3.64
N THR A 251 -1.42 -12.22 -3.32
CA THR A 251 -0.21 -11.86 -2.56
C THR A 251 0.87 -11.26 -3.46
N ALA A 252 1.84 -10.53 -2.87
CA ALA A 252 2.98 -9.99 -3.61
C ALA A 252 3.76 -11.11 -4.35
N GLU A 253 3.97 -12.27 -3.73
CA GLU A 253 4.67 -13.41 -4.34
C GLU A 253 3.90 -14.00 -5.51
N ASP A 254 2.59 -14.18 -5.34
CA ASP A 254 1.72 -14.66 -6.42
C ASP A 254 1.81 -13.75 -7.64
N LEU A 255 1.62 -12.44 -7.42
CA LEU A 255 1.57 -11.46 -8.50
C LEU A 255 2.94 -11.22 -9.13
N LYS A 256 4.03 -11.39 -8.38
CA LYS A 256 5.38 -11.42 -8.93
C LYS A 256 5.57 -12.65 -9.82
N GLY A 257 5.12 -13.82 -9.38
CA GLY A 257 5.16 -15.06 -10.17
C GLY A 257 4.32 -14.99 -11.45
N LEU A 258 3.21 -14.25 -11.43
CA LEU A 258 2.36 -13.99 -12.60
C LEU A 258 2.88 -12.85 -13.50
N GLY A 259 4.00 -12.20 -13.14
CA GLY A 259 4.57 -11.09 -13.91
C GLY A 259 3.71 -9.81 -13.91
N ILE A 260 2.83 -9.65 -12.92
CA ILE A 260 1.98 -8.46 -12.77
C ILE A 260 2.77 -7.31 -12.11
N ILE A 261 3.70 -7.65 -11.21
CA ILE A 261 4.57 -6.68 -10.51
C ILE A 261 6.05 -6.91 -10.81
N ASP A 262 6.85 -5.86 -10.69
CA ASP A 262 8.29 -5.83 -10.98
C ASP A 262 9.15 -6.23 -9.79
N GLY A 263 8.63 -6.17 -8.56
CA GLY A 263 9.41 -6.54 -7.37
C GLY A 263 8.59 -6.51 -6.09
N ILE A 264 9.17 -7.09 -5.05
CA ILE A 264 8.62 -7.15 -3.70
C ILE A 264 9.58 -6.39 -2.80
N ILE A 265 9.05 -5.47 -2.00
CA ILE A 265 9.80 -4.74 -0.98
C ILE A 265 9.59 -5.51 0.34
N PRO A 266 10.66 -6.02 0.97
CA PRO A 266 10.55 -6.80 2.20
C PRO A 266 10.00 -5.94 3.33
N GLU A 267 9.19 -6.54 4.20
CA GLU A 267 8.75 -5.91 5.44
C GLU A 267 9.65 -6.34 6.61
N PRO A 268 9.76 -5.53 7.68
CA PRO A 268 10.46 -5.95 8.90
C PRO A 268 9.78 -7.18 9.52
N ILE A 269 10.49 -7.87 10.42
CA ILE A 269 9.95 -9.02 11.15
C ILE A 269 8.66 -8.59 11.85
N GLY A 270 7.55 -9.27 11.53
CA GLY A 270 6.24 -8.97 12.07
C GLY A 270 5.44 -7.91 11.28
N GLY A 271 5.91 -7.51 10.10
CA GLY A 271 5.21 -6.62 9.18
C GLY A 271 5.45 -5.13 9.41
N ALA A 272 5.10 -4.33 8.41
CA ALA A 272 5.36 -2.89 8.28
C ALA A 272 4.95 -2.04 9.49
N HIS A 273 3.93 -2.47 10.24
CA HIS A 273 3.42 -1.74 11.40
C HIS A 273 4.32 -1.87 12.64
N ARG A 274 5.23 -2.84 12.69
CA ARG A 274 6.15 -3.04 13.83
C ARG A 274 7.41 -2.18 13.74
N ASP A 275 7.85 -1.89 12.52
CA ASP A 275 8.97 -0.99 12.26
C ASP A 275 8.71 -0.18 10.96
N PRO A 276 7.88 0.86 11.04
CA PRO A 276 7.57 1.74 9.91
C PRO A 276 8.80 2.37 9.27
N GLU A 277 9.80 2.75 10.07
CA GLU A 277 10.99 3.44 9.58
C GLU A 277 11.78 2.55 8.60
N THR A 278 11.98 1.28 8.97
CA THR A 278 12.69 0.31 8.12
C THR A 278 11.97 0.06 6.80
N VAL A 279 10.66 -0.18 6.81
CA VAL A 279 9.91 -0.46 5.56
C VAL A 279 9.78 0.77 4.68
N ILE A 280 9.65 1.96 5.26
CA ILE A 280 9.62 3.21 4.52
C ILE A 280 10.98 3.44 3.84
N ALA A 281 12.08 3.26 4.57
CA ALA A 281 13.43 3.37 4.00
C ALA A 281 13.65 2.38 2.84
N ALA A 282 13.26 1.11 3.01
CA ALA A 282 13.33 0.10 1.94
C ALA A 282 12.47 0.47 0.72
N THR A 283 11.32 1.11 0.95
CA THR A 283 10.47 1.64 -0.12
C THR A 283 11.16 2.77 -0.88
N GLY A 284 11.81 3.69 -0.15
CA GLY A 284 12.62 4.76 -0.74
C GLY A 284 13.75 4.21 -1.61
N GLU A 285 14.53 3.26 -1.09
CA GLU A 285 15.62 2.61 -1.84
C GLU A 285 15.11 1.98 -3.15
N MET A 286 13.99 1.26 -3.10
CA MET A 286 13.40 0.65 -4.30
C MET A 286 12.94 1.70 -5.32
N ILE A 287 12.37 2.82 -4.87
CA ILE A 287 11.98 3.93 -5.74
C ILE A 287 13.22 4.55 -6.39
N ASP A 288 14.29 4.78 -5.64
CA ASP A 288 15.55 5.37 -6.14
C ASP A 288 16.20 4.50 -7.23
N ILE A 289 16.32 3.19 -6.97
CA ILE A 289 16.80 2.21 -7.96
C ILE A 289 15.95 2.27 -9.23
N ALA A 290 14.62 2.26 -9.08
CA ALA A 290 13.70 2.26 -10.20
C ALA A 290 13.78 3.55 -11.04
N LEU A 291 13.90 4.71 -10.39
CA LEU A 291 14.10 5.99 -11.08
C LEU A 291 15.44 6.02 -11.81
N GLY A 292 16.51 5.51 -11.18
CA GLY A 292 17.83 5.36 -11.80
C GLY A 292 17.79 4.51 -13.08
N GLU A 293 17.14 3.36 -13.05
CA GLU A 293 16.96 2.47 -14.22
C GLU A 293 16.21 3.14 -15.38
N LEU A 294 15.23 3.98 -15.07
CA LEU A 294 14.37 4.64 -16.04
C LEU A 294 14.96 5.94 -16.59
N SER A 295 15.94 6.54 -15.89
CA SER A 295 16.51 7.86 -16.22
C SER A 295 17.14 7.97 -17.61
N SER A 296 17.63 6.84 -18.15
CA SER A 296 18.28 6.79 -19.47
C SER A 296 17.29 6.69 -20.64
N ARG A 297 15.99 6.49 -20.37
CA ARG A 297 14.97 6.26 -21.39
C ARG A 297 14.35 7.57 -21.82
N SER A 298 14.14 7.74 -23.13
CA SER A 298 13.35 8.85 -23.65
C SER A 298 11.88 8.72 -23.26
N GLY A 299 11.16 9.84 -23.28
CA GLY A 299 9.75 9.82 -22.89
C GLY A 299 8.83 8.95 -23.76
N GLU A 300 9.16 8.81 -25.06
CA GLU A 300 8.44 7.87 -25.94
C GLU A 300 8.73 6.41 -25.52
N GLN A 301 9.99 6.07 -25.23
CA GLN A 301 10.35 4.73 -24.74
C GLN A 301 9.64 4.41 -23.43
N LEU A 302 9.62 5.35 -22.47
CA LEU A 302 8.92 5.16 -21.19
C LEU A 302 7.44 4.87 -21.38
N ARG A 303 6.76 5.60 -22.27
CA ARG A 303 5.34 5.36 -22.58
C ARG A 303 5.13 4.01 -23.24
N ASP A 304 5.93 3.70 -24.26
CA ASP A 304 5.74 2.50 -25.09
C ASP A 304 6.05 1.22 -24.32
N GLU A 305 7.10 1.21 -23.50
CA GLU A 305 7.41 0.10 -22.61
C GLU A 305 6.31 -0.14 -21.57
N ARG A 306 5.77 0.94 -20.99
CA ARG A 306 4.64 0.85 -20.04
C ARG A 306 3.44 0.22 -20.73
N ARG A 307 3.04 0.72 -21.90
CA ARG A 307 1.92 0.14 -22.68
C ARG A 307 2.17 -1.33 -23.02
N GLN A 308 3.37 -1.67 -23.48
CA GLN A 308 3.72 -3.03 -23.85
C GLN A 308 3.70 -3.98 -22.64
N LYS A 309 4.19 -3.53 -21.48
CA LYS A 309 4.08 -4.26 -20.21
C LYS A 309 2.64 -4.65 -19.92
N PHE A 310 1.71 -3.69 -19.93
CA PHE A 310 0.30 -3.97 -19.64
C PHE A 310 -0.39 -4.82 -20.71
N LEU A 311 -0.02 -4.68 -21.99
CA LEU A 311 -0.52 -5.56 -23.05
C LEU A 311 -0.04 -7.00 -22.92
N ASN A 312 1.14 -7.24 -22.32
CA ASN A 312 1.72 -8.57 -22.15
C ASN A 312 1.11 -9.33 -20.96
N ILE A 313 0.50 -8.64 -19.99
CA ILE A 313 -0.17 -9.29 -18.85
C ILE A 313 -1.25 -10.24 -19.36
N GLY A 314 -1.22 -11.48 -18.90
CA GLY A 314 -2.21 -12.50 -19.27
C GLY A 314 -2.00 -13.18 -20.63
N ARG A 315 -1.02 -12.78 -21.44
CA ARG A 315 -0.78 -13.42 -22.76
C ARG A 315 -0.09 -14.78 -22.67
N ASN A 316 0.66 -15.02 -21.59
CA ASN A 316 1.46 -16.24 -21.39
C ASN A 316 1.19 -16.89 -20.01
N LEU A 317 -0.01 -16.68 -19.44
CA LEU A 317 -0.42 -17.24 -18.15
C LEU A 317 -1.06 -18.63 -18.28
#